data_AF-A0A9D2SGQ4-F1
#
_entry.id   AF-A0A9D2SGQ4-F1
#
_cell.length_a   1.000
_cell.length_b   1.000
_cell.length_c   1.000
_cell.angle_alpha   90.00
_cell.angle_beta   90.00
_cell.angle_gamma   90.00
#
_symmetry.space_group_name_H-M   'P 1'
#
loop_
_entity.id
_entity.type
_entity.pdbx_description
1 polymer ?
#
loop_
_entity_poly.entity_id
_entity_poly.type
_entity_poly.pdbx_seq_one_letter_code
_entity_poly.pdbx_strand_id
1 'polypeptide(L)' 'MRWIIDRLEDALAMCEDEKGELIPISRDKLPENAREGDVLREEGGHFSLSPEETESRRREMKKKLMDLFG' A
#
# COMPACT_ATOMS: atom_id res chain seq x y z
N MET A 1 -1.71 -11.23 -0.58
CA MET A 1 -2.81 -10.26 -0.85
C MET A 1 -2.25 -8.85 -0.86
N ARG A 2 -2.87 -7.89 -1.57
CA ARG A 2 -2.43 -6.49 -1.55
C ARG A 2 -3.12 -5.70 -0.43
N TRP A 3 -2.37 -4.83 0.22
CA TRP A 3 -2.87 -3.91 1.24
C TRP A 3 -2.32 -2.51 1.00
N ILE A 4 -3.03 -1.49 1.47
CA ILE A 4 -2.59 -0.09 1.42
C ILE A 4 -2.57 0.45 2.84
N ILE A 5 -1.48 1.07 3.27
CA ILE A 5 -1.44 1.74 4.57
C ILE A 5 -2.26 3.03 4.48
N ASP A 6 -3.42 3.09 5.11
CA ASP A 6 -4.27 4.28 5.16
C ASP A 6 -3.70 5.30 6.16
N ARG A 7 -3.41 4.85 7.38
CA ARG A 7 -2.79 5.68 8.43
C ARG A 7 -1.89 4.87 9.37
N LEU A 8 -0.88 5.52 9.93
CA LEU A 8 -0.04 4.95 10.99
C LEU A 8 -0.43 5.55 12.34
N GLU A 9 -0.88 4.70 13.26
CA GLU A 9 -1.13 5.04 14.66
C GLU A 9 0.07 4.59 15.53
N ASP A 10 0.02 4.81 16.84
CA ASP A 10 1.17 4.55 17.73
C ASP A 10 1.77 3.15 17.55
N ALA A 11 0.99 2.10 17.84
CA ALA A 11 1.42 0.70 17.74
C ALA A 11 0.80 -0.06 16.56
N LEU A 12 -0.17 0.55 15.87
CA LEU A 12 -0.95 -0.08 14.81
C LEU A 12 -0.87 0.73 13.52
N ALA A 13 -1.05 0.05 12.40
CA ALA A 13 -1.27 0.62 11.09
C ALA A 13 -2.67 0.21 10.63
N MET A 14 -3.47 1.18 10.19
CA MET A 14 -4.73 0.85 9.53
C MET A 14 -4.43 0.57 8.07
N CYS A 15 -4.69 -0.67 7.64
CA CYS A 15 -4.44 -1.09 6.28
C CYS A 15 -5.76 -1.41 5.58
N GLU A 16 -5.97 -0.82 4.40
CA GLU A 16 -7.09 -1.14 3.53
C GLU A 16 -6.77 -2.39 2.71
N ASP A 17 -7.68 -3.37 2.70
CA ASP A 17 -7.57 -4.58 1.90
C ASP A 17 -8.14 -4.41 0.48
N GLU A 18 -8.12 -5.46 -0.34
CA GLU A 18 -8.66 -5.42 -1.72
C GLU A 18 -10.17 -5.19 -1.80
N LYS A 19 -10.91 -5.33 -0.69
CA LYS A 19 -12.36 -5.10 -0.60
C LYS A 19 -12.68 -3.68 -0.10
N GLY A 20 -11.66 -2.90 0.26
CA GLY A 20 -11.84 -1.58 0.86
C GLY A 20 -12.11 -1.62 2.37
N GLU A 21 -11.87 -2.76 3.03
CA GLU A 21 -12.03 -2.88 4.48
C GLU A 21 -10.76 -2.41 5.20
N LEU A 22 -10.93 -1.56 6.22
CA LEU A 22 -9.83 -1.11 7.07
C LEU A 22 -9.56 -2.13 8.17
N ILE A 23 -8.36 -2.69 8.16
CA ILE A 23 -7.92 -3.71 9.11
C ILE A 23 -6.72 -3.20 9.90
N PRO A 24 -6.77 -3.25 11.24
CA PRO A 24 -5.63 -2.89 12.08
C PRO A 24 -4.55 -3.98 12.02
N ILE A 25 -3.32 -3.58 11.70
CA ILE A 25 -2.13 -4.44 11.65
C ILE A 25 -1.09 -3.88 12.61
N SER A 26 -0.45 -4.74 13.41
CA SER A 26 0.65 -4.31 14.27
C SER A 26 1.82 -3.79 13.45
N ARG A 27 2.35 -2.61 13.83
CA ARG A 27 3.49 -1.99 13.14
C ARG A 27 4.74 -2.85 13.15
N ASP A 28 4.90 -3.70 14.16
CA ASP A 28 6.02 -4.64 14.27
C ASP A 28 6.01 -5.72 13.17
N LYS A 29 4.86 -5.93 12.52
CA LYS A 29 4.73 -6.84 11.37
C LYS A 29 5.01 -6.15 10.04
N LEU A 30 5.12 -4.82 10.04
CA LEU A 30 5.36 -4.04 8.84
C LEU A 30 6.86 -3.76 8.67
N PRO A 31 7.32 -3.53 7.43
CA PRO A 31 8.66 -3.02 7.18
C PRO A 31 8.89 -1.68 7.90
N GLU A 32 10.05 -1.49 8.55
CA GLU A 32 10.36 -0.28 9.32
C GLU A 32 10.25 1.02 8.52
N ASN A 33 10.47 0.95 7.20
CA ASN A 33 10.41 2.08 6.29
C ASN A 33 9.02 2.32 5.68
N ALA A 34 8.00 1.55 6.07
CA ALA A 34 6.65 1.67 5.56
C ALA A 34 5.98 2.98 6.01
N ARG A 35 5.22 3.60 5.12
CA ARG A 35 4.58 4.91 5.32
C ARG A 35 3.12 4.87 4.85
N GLU A 36 2.36 5.84 5.30
CA GLU A 36 1.00 6.07 4.79
C GLU A 36 1.01 6.22 3.26
N GLY A 37 0.09 5.52 2.60
CA GLY A 37 0.00 5.40 1.14
C GLY A 37 0.84 4.29 0.51
N ASP A 38 1.73 3.63 1.26
CA ASP A 38 2.51 2.51 0.72
C ASP A 38 1.65 1.28 0.47
N VAL A 39 1.99 0.56 -0.61
CA VAL A 39 1.39 -0.73 -0.96
C VAL A 39 2.21 -1.85 -0.34
N LEU A 40 1.55 -2.66 0.47
CA LEU A 40 2.11 -3.87 1.05
C LEU A 40 1.61 -5.10 0.31
N ARG A 41 2.51 -6.07 0.16
CA ARG A 41 2.18 -7.43 -0.26
C ARG A 41 2.31 -8.35 0.92
N GLU A 42 1.21 -9.02 1.25
CA GLU A 42 1.16 -10.05 2.29
C GLU A 42 1.35 -11.42 1.65
N GLU A 43 2.30 -12.19 2.18
CA GLU A 43 2.56 -13.57 1.80
C GLU A 43 2.86 -14.40 3.07
N GLY A 44 1.94 -15.29 3.45
CA GLY A 44 2.14 -16.21 4.58
C GLY A 44 2.25 -15.51 5.95
N GLY A 45 1.59 -14.38 6.13
CA GLY A 45 1.62 -13.56 7.35
C GLY A 45 2.75 -12.53 7.41
N HIS A 46 3.59 -12.45 6.37
CA HIS A 46 4.66 -11.47 6.26
C HIS A 46 4.31 -10.35 5.30
N PHE A 47 4.53 -9.11 5.72
CA PHE A 47 4.32 -7.93 4.88
C PHE A 47 5.64 -7.46 4.27
N SER A 48 5.63 -7.24 2.97
CA SER A 48 6.73 -6.64 2.22
C SER A 48 6.23 -5.42 1.47
N LEU A 49 7.06 -4.40 1.33
CA LEU A 49 6.76 -3.30 0.42
C LEU A 49 6.84 -3.81 -1.02
N SER A 50 5.95 -3.33 -1.88
CA SER A 50 6.06 -3.54 -3.33
C SER A 50 6.36 -2.22 -4.04
N PRO A 51 7.66 -1.84 -4.16
CA PRO A 51 8.07 -0.66 -4.93
C PRO A 51 7.65 -0.74 -6.39
N GLU A 52 7.67 -1.94 -6.97
CA GLU A 52 7.33 -2.19 -8.37
C GLU A 52 5.84 -2.01 -8.66
N GLU A 53 4.94 -2.45 -7.78
CA GLU A 53 3.50 -2.15 -7.93
C GLU A 53 3.21 -0.65 -7.71
N THR A 54 3.91 -0.03 -6.76
CA THR A 54 3.81 1.41 -6.49
C THR A 54 4.21 2.24 -7.72
N GLU A 55 5.31 1.87 -8.39
CA GLU A 55 5.80 2.57 -9.57
C GLU A 55 5.01 2.26 -10.84
N SER A 56 4.53 1.02 -10.99
CA SER A 56 3.65 0.62 -12.10
C SER A 56 2.32 1.36 -12.08
N ARG A 57 1.66 1.47 -10.91
CA ARG A 57 0.45 2.30 -10.72
C ARG A 57 0.70 3.77 -11.06
N ARG A 58 1.85 4.31 -10.63
CA ARG A 58 2.24 5.69 -10.93
C ARG A 58 2.39 5.93 -12.43
N ARG A 59 2.97 4.97 -13.15
CA ARG A 59 3.10 5.02 -14.62
C ARG A 59 1.75 4.95 -15.32
N GLU A 60 0.86 4.05 -14.92
CA GLU A 60 -0.47 3.94 -15.52
C GLU A 60 -1.31 5.20 -15.31
N MET A 61 -1.29 5.79 -14.10
CA MET A 61 -2.00 7.05 -13.84
C MET A 61 -1.45 8.19 -14.69
N LYS A 62 -0.12 8.30 -14.81
CA LYS A 62 0.51 9.33 -15.65
C LYS A 62 0.16 9.15 -17.14
N LYS A 63 0.06 7.91 -17.61
CA LYS A 63 -0.33 7.59 -18.98
C LYS A 63 -1.78 7.97 -19.26
N LYS A 64 -2.71 7.63 -18.36
CA LYS A 64 -4.13 8.03 -18.49
C LYS A 64 -4.31 9.55 -18.50
N LEU A 65 -3.53 10.29 -17.70
CA LEU A 65 -3.55 11.77 -17.73
C LEU A 65 -3.01 12.35 -19.04
N MET A 66 -1.96 11.76 -19.62
CA MET A 66 -1.46 12.17 -20.94
C MET A 66 -2.46 11.87 -22.06
N ASP A 67 -3.16 10.74 -22.03
CA ASP A 67 -4.16 10.40 -23.06
C ASP A 67 -5.42 11.29 -22.97
N LEU A 68 -5.70 11.89 -21.82
CA LEU A 68 -6.89 12.74 -21.62
C LEU A 68 -6.65 14.23 -21.92
N PHE A 69 -5.39 14.68 -21.85
CA PHE A 69 -5.01 16.09 -21.94
C PHE A 69 -3.85 16.37 -22.91
N GLY A 70 -3.42 15.35 -23.67
CA GLY A 70 -2.36 15.43 -24.70
C GLY A 70 -2.91 15.53 -26.11
#